data_AF-A0A0A9W5H8-F1
#
_entry.id   AF-A0A0A9W5H8-F1
#
_cell.length_a   1.000
_cell.length_b   1.000
_cell.length_c   1.000
_cell.angle_alpha   90.00
_cell.angle_beta   90.00
_cell.angle_gamma   90.00
#
_symmetry.space_group_name_H-M   'P 1'
#
loop_
_entity.id
_entity.type
_entity.pdbx_description
1 polymer ?
#
loop_
_entity_poly.entity_id
_entity_poly.type
_entity_poly.pdbx_seq_one_letter_code
_entity_poly.pdbx_strand_id
1 'polypeptide(L)'
;AECRVIKHNPQCSCLSGYTGDPFAGCSLIPQIQPTEGPRTPCDPSPCGANAVCKERNGAGSCTCLPEYFGDPYTGCRPECVVNTDCDRNKACSNNKCRDPCPGTCGINAECNVVNHAPSCTCIPGYVGDPITACRLQQIEPEKPKNPCQPSPCGPYSVCRVVDSHAVCSCQSDYIGSPPNCKPECVVSSECAQDKACIKQKCSDPCPGTCGINARCQVVNHNPICSCPAGFVGDPFVRCLREEKPVTQAPPSGDPCVPSPCGPNSVCRAVLNSPACSCSP
;
A
#
# COMPACT_ATOMS: atom_id res chain seq x y z
N ALA A 1 -19.19 93.07 5.64
CA ALA A 1 -17.91 92.41 5.95
C ALA A 1 -16.87 93.47 6.23
N GLU A 2 -15.83 93.15 7.00
CA GLU A 2 -14.63 93.97 7.15
C GLU A 2 -13.47 93.23 6.45
N CYS A 3 -12.73 93.96 5.61
CA CYS A 3 -11.66 93.40 4.79
C CYS A 3 -10.39 94.22 4.95
N ARG A 4 -9.26 93.55 5.13
CA ARG A 4 -7.93 94.19 5.15
C ARG A 4 -6.95 93.39 4.32
N VAL A 5 -6.02 94.08 3.65
CA VAL A 5 -4.98 93.44 2.86
C VAL A 5 -3.77 93.18 3.74
N ILE A 6 -3.43 91.91 3.94
CA ILE A 6 -2.24 91.50 4.68
C ILE A 6 -1.33 90.76 3.70
N LYS A 7 -0.12 91.30 3.47
CA LYS A 7 0.87 90.75 2.51
C LYS A 7 0.27 90.48 1.12
N HIS A 8 -0.41 91.47 0.56
CA HIS A 8 -1.04 91.40 -0.78
C HIS A 8 -2.20 90.40 -0.92
N ASN A 9 -2.65 89.76 0.17
CA ASN A 9 -3.84 88.93 0.18
C ASN A 9 -4.99 89.62 0.93
N PRO A 10 -6.17 89.76 0.33
CA PRO A 10 -7.33 90.30 1.03
C PRO A 10 -7.86 89.26 2.02
N GLN A 11 -7.89 89.61 3.31
CA GLN A 11 -8.52 88.81 4.35
C GLN A 11 -9.79 89.52 4.81
N CYS A 12 -10.93 88.88 4.56
CA CYS A 12 -12.25 89.39 4.87
C CYS A 12 -12.94 88.52 5.92
N SER A 13 -13.67 89.14 6.84
CA SER A 13 -14.56 88.48 7.80
C SER A 13 -15.90 89.21 7.90
N CYS A 14 -16.97 88.48 8.20
CA CYS A 14 -18.26 89.11 8.47
C CYS A 14 -18.20 89.92 9.78
N LEU A 15 -18.98 91.00 9.83
CA LEU A 15 -19.10 91.82 11.05
C LEU A 15 -19.81 91.02 12.14
N SER A 16 -19.56 91.35 13.41
CA SER A 16 -20.21 90.68 14.54
C SER A 16 -21.74 90.71 14.40
N GLY A 17 -22.39 89.55 14.52
CA GLY A 17 -23.83 89.40 14.30
C GLY A 17 -24.23 88.98 12.88
N TYR A 18 -23.27 88.80 11.97
CA TYR A 18 -23.48 88.32 10.60
C TYR A 18 -22.69 87.03 10.35
N THR A 19 -23.24 86.14 9.53
CA THR A 19 -22.63 84.88 9.08
C THR A 19 -22.65 84.79 7.55
N GLY A 20 -22.01 83.79 6.98
CA GLY A 20 -21.88 83.61 5.53
C GLY A 20 -20.47 83.87 5.01
N ASP A 21 -20.34 84.01 3.69
CA ASP A 21 -19.06 84.20 3.02
C ASP A 21 -18.71 85.70 2.98
N PRO A 22 -17.60 86.14 3.60
CA PRO A 22 -17.20 87.54 3.60
C PRO A 22 -16.91 88.16 2.22
N PHE A 23 -16.63 87.34 1.20
CA PHE A 23 -16.34 87.79 -0.17
C PHE A 23 -17.58 87.79 -1.06
N ALA A 24 -18.50 86.84 -0.86
CA ALA A 24 -19.74 86.76 -1.64
C ALA A 24 -20.91 87.53 -1.01
N GLY A 25 -20.95 87.65 0.31
CA GLY A 25 -21.99 88.37 1.04
C GLY A 25 -22.27 87.77 2.42
N CYS A 26 -22.34 88.63 3.42
CA CYS A 26 -22.72 88.26 4.78
C CYS A 26 -24.21 88.52 5.02
N SER A 27 -24.90 87.58 5.69
CA SER A 27 -26.28 87.71 6.13
C SER A 27 -26.37 87.83 7.65
N LEU A 28 -27.41 88.48 8.18
CA LEU A 28 -27.64 88.55 9.62
C LEU A 28 -27.76 87.13 10.19
N ILE A 29 -27.08 86.86 11.29
CA ILE A 29 -27.28 85.62 12.04
C ILE A 29 -28.74 85.61 12.48
N PRO A 30 -29.57 84.67 12.00
CA PRO A 30 -30.94 84.58 12.46
C PRO A 30 -30.91 84.39 13.97
N GLN A 31 -31.52 85.31 14.70
CA GLN A 31 -31.85 85.10 16.11
C GLN A 31 -32.95 84.05 16.14
N ILE A 32 -32.56 82.77 16.08
CA ILE A 32 -33.49 81.68 16.32
C ILE A 32 -33.82 81.79 17.81
N GLN A 33 -34.90 82.49 18.15
CA GLN A 33 -35.53 82.28 19.43
C GLN A 33 -35.89 80.80 19.46
N PRO A 34 -35.36 79.99 20.39
CA PRO A 34 -35.85 78.64 20.56
C PRO A 34 -37.30 78.79 20.98
N THR A 35 -38.23 78.57 20.05
CA THR A 35 -39.60 78.24 20.41
C THR A 35 -39.49 76.88 21.08
N GLU A 36 -39.23 76.85 22.39
CA GLU A 36 -39.38 75.63 23.17
C GLU A 36 -40.81 75.16 22.92
N GLY A 37 -40.95 74.03 22.21
CA GLY A 37 -42.24 73.37 22.04
C GLY A 37 -42.87 73.08 23.41
N PRO A 38 -44.17 72.75 23.45
CA PRO A 38 -44.80 72.35 24.70
C PRO A 38 -44.02 71.17 25.30
N ARG A 39 -43.33 71.41 26.42
CA ARG A 39 -42.60 70.37 27.16
C ARG A 39 -43.60 69.31 27.58
N THR A 40 -43.51 68.12 26.99
CA THR A 40 -44.34 66.97 27.39
C THR A 40 -43.54 66.06 28.30
N PRO A 41 -44.18 65.17 29.08
CA PRO A 41 -43.47 64.25 29.96
C PRO A 41 -42.44 63.33 29.28
N CYS A 42 -42.47 63.21 27.94
CA CYS A 42 -41.51 62.44 27.15
C CYS A 42 -40.74 63.30 26.11
N ASP A 43 -40.88 64.63 26.13
CA ASP A 43 -40.15 65.55 25.24
C ASP A 43 -39.65 66.80 26.00
N PRO A 44 -38.34 66.89 26.33
CA PRO A 44 -37.32 65.88 26.08
C PRO A 44 -37.51 64.61 26.96
N SER A 45 -37.14 63.44 26.42
CA SER A 45 -37.32 62.16 27.13
C SER A 45 -36.50 62.09 28.43
N PRO A 46 -37.13 61.74 29.58
CA PRO A 46 -36.43 61.52 30.84
C PRO A 46 -35.76 60.14 30.93
N CYS A 47 -35.92 59.28 29.91
CA CYS A 47 -35.39 57.91 29.93
C CYS A 47 -33.95 57.82 29.43
N GLY A 48 -33.21 56.86 29.97
CA GLY A 48 -31.84 56.57 29.54
C GLY A 48 -31.76 55.90 28.17
N ALA A 49 -30.54 55.63 27.70
CA ALA A 49 -30.32 54.98 26.40
C ALA A 49 -30.98 53.59 26.34
N ASN A 50 -31.50 53.21 25.16
CA ASN A 50 -32.20 51.95 24.91
C ASN A 50 -33.46 51.72 25.77
N ALA A 51 -34.08 52.80 26.28
CA ALA A 51 -35.37 52.78 26.94
C ALA A 51 -36.41 53.57 26.14
N VAL A 52 -37.67 53.15 26.22
CA VAL A 52 -38.81 53.84 25.63
C VAL A 52 -39.57 54.60 26.72
N CYS A 53 -39.86 55.87 26.46
CA CYS A 53 -40.72 56.70 27.30
C CYS A 53 -42.19 56.50 26.92
N LYS A 54 -43.04 56.27 27.91
CA LYS A 54 -44.51 56.26 27.76
C LYS A 54 -45.12 57.13 28.85
N GLU A 55 -46.05 57.98 28.48
CA GLU A 55 -46.76 58.81 29.45
C GLU A 55 -47.73 57.96 30.29
N ARG A 56 -47.63 58.06 31.62
CA ARG A 56 -48.57 57.45 32.57
C ARG A 56 -48.89 58.46 33.66
N ASN A 57 -50.18 58.81 33.82
CA ASN A 57 -50.65 59.76 34.84
C ASN A 57 -49.93 61.13 34.82
N GLY A 58 -49.62 61.66 33.63
CA GLY A 58 -48.94 62.96 33.47
C GLY A 58 -47.43 62.93 33.76
N ALA A 59 -46.83 61.75 33.96
CA ALA A 59 -45.39 61.55 34.13
C ALA A 59 -44.81 60.59 33.09
N GLY A 60 -43.54 60.77 32.72
CA GLY A 60 -42.82 59.86 31.83
C GLY A 60 -42.45 58.56 32.54
N SER A 61 -43.02 57.44 32.10
CA SER A 61 -42.67 56.09 32.56
C SER A 61 -41.68 55.46 31.59
N CYS A 62 -40.51 55.07 32.09
CA CYS A 62 -39.45 54.49 31.28
C CYS A 62 -39.47 52.97 31.38
N THR A 63 -39.32 52.29 30.24
CA THR A 63 -39.15 50.82 30.18
C THR A 63 -38.07 50.47 29.18
N CYS A 64 -37.23 49.47 29.47
CA CYS A 64 -36.23 49.01 28.52
C CYS A 64 -36.88 48.47 27.24
N LEU A 65 -36.19 48.64 26.11
CA LEU A 65 -36.54 47.93 24.87
C LEU A 65 -36.45 46.40 25.10
N PRO A 66 -37.18 45.59 24.31
CA PRO A 66 -37.09 44.13 24.41
C PRO A 66 -35.64 43.66 24.33
N GLU A 67 -35.27 42.69 25.18
CA GLU A 67 -33.91 42.11 25.28
C GLU A 67 -32.82 43.03 25.86
N TYR A 68 -33.20 44.21 26.36
CA TYR A 68 -32.32 45.07 27.15
C TYR A 68 -32.71 45.03 28.63
N PHE A 69 -31.70 45.05 29.50
CA PHE A 69 -31.84 44.90 30.94
C PHE A 69 -31.14 46.05 31.67
N GLY A 70 -31.58 46.32 32.90
CA GLY A 70 -31.05 47.39 33.76
C GLY A 70 -32.12 48.39 34.17
N ASP A 71 -31.69 49.59 34.54
CA ASP A 71 -32.57 50.68 34.95
C ASP A 71 -32.97 51.54 33.73
N PRO A 72 -34.27 51.59 33.34
CA PRO A 72 -34.74 52.40 32.22
C PRO A 72 -34.51 53.90 32.36
N TYR A 73 -34.34 54.41 33.57
CA TYR A 73 -34.12 55.85 33.81
C TYR A 73 -32.64 56.23 33.63
N THR A 74 -31.72 55.33 33.95
CA THR A 74 -30.27 55.54 33.79
C THR A 74 -29.76 55.07 32.42
N GLY A 75 -30.30 53.96 31.92
CA GLY A 75 -29.96 53.37 30.63
C GLY A 75 -29.97 51.85 30.67
N CYS A 76 -30.48 51.23 29.61
CA CYS A 76 -30.55 49.78 29.48
C CYS A 76 -29.39 49.25 28.64
N ARG A 77 -28.87 48.08 29.03
CA ARG A 77 -27.77 47.39 28.34
C ARG A 77 -28.25 46.05 27.79
N PRO A 78 -27.68 45.58 26.67
CA PRO A 78 -27.95 44.22 26.20
C PRO A 78 -27.39 43.17 27.18
N GLU A 79 -27.74 41.90 26.96
CA GLU A 79 -27.21 40.77 27.73
C GLU A 79 -25.67 40.71 27.66
N CYS A 80 -25.09 40.97 26.48
CA CYS A 80 -23.64 41.04 26.29
C CYS A 80 -23.26 42.08 25.23
N VAL A 81 -22.03 42.60 25.34
CA VAL A 81 -21.35 43.38 24.29
C VAL A 81 -20.03 42.75 23.89
N VAL A 82 -19.43 41.95 24.78
CA VAL A 82 -18.21 41.19 24.53
C VAL A 82 -18.37 39.75 25.00
N ASN A 83 -17.54 38.86 24.47
CA ASN A 83 -17.57 37.44 24.82
C ASN A 83 -17.41 37.17 26.33
N THR A 84 -16.60 37.98 27.01
CA THR A 84 -16.34 37.86 28.45
C THR A 84 -17.54 38.20 29.33
N ASP A 85 -18.60 38.80 28.77
CA ASP A 85 -19.87 39.02 29.49
C ASP A 85 -20.69 37.72 29.59
N CYS A 86 -20.36 36.72 28.76
CA CYS A 86 -21.05 35.44 28.70
C CYS A 86 -20.38 34.38 29.57
N ASP A 87 -21.14 33.32 29.91
CA ASP A 87 -20.57 32.09 30.48
C ASP A 87 -19.49 31.49 29.57
N ARG A 88 -18.57 30.71 30.16
CA ARG A 88 -17.44 30.09 29.43
C ARG A 88 -17.85 29.23 28.22
N ASN A 89 -19.07 28.68 28.25
CA ASN A 89 -19.62 27.83 27.20
C ASN A 89 -20.52 28.58 26.19
N LYS A 90 -20.55 29.91 26.23
CA LYS A 90 -21.36 30.75 25.32
C LYS A 90 -20.49 31.82 24.69
N ALA A 91 -20.93 32.42 23.60
CA ALA A 91 -20.29 33.54 22.94
C ALA A 91 -21.30 34.69 22.76
N CYS A 92 -20.81 35.92 22.72
CA CYS A 92 -21.68 37.05 22.46
C CYS A 92 -21.98 37.14 20.96
N SER A 93 -23.24 36.95 20.60
CA SER A 93 -23.70 36.99 19.21
C SER A 93 -25.02 37.75 19.14
N ASN A 94 -25.04 38.84 18.36
CA ASN A 94 -26.19 39.74 18.26
C ASN A 94 -26.73 40.18 19.63
N ASN A 95 -25.82 40.66 20.49
CA ASN A 95 -26.13 41.17 21.83
C ASN A 95 -26.74 40.13 22.79
N LYS A 96 -26.58 38.83 22.49
CA LYS A 96 -27.04 37.72 23.32
C LYS A 96 -25.96 36.65 23.50
N CYS A 97 -25.96 36.00 24.65
CA CYS A 97 -25.05 34.89 24.93
C CYS A 97 -25.61 33.58 24.35
N ARG A 98 -24.97 33.06 23.29
CA ARG A 98 -25.40 31.85 22.58
C ARG A 98 -24.29 30.82 22.53
N ASP A 99 -24.65 29.54 22.49
CA ASP A 99 -23.70 28.47 22.23
C ASP A 99 -23.22 28.55 20.76
N PRO A 100 -21.90 28.68 20.49
CA PRO A 100 -21.36 28.73 19.14
C PRO A 100 -21.20 27.36 18.45
N CYS A 101 -21.49 26.24 19.12
CA CYS A 101 -21.30 24.89 18.58
C CYS A 101 -22.31 24.43 17.50
N PRO A 102 -23.62 24.72 17.60
CA PRO A 102 -24.61 24.19 16.66
C PRO A 102 -24.30 24.56 15.21
N GLY A 103 -24.03 23.54 14.38
CA GLY A 103 -23.76 23.69 12.94
C GLY A 103 -22.32 24.05 12.55
N THR A 104 -21.38 24.08 13.52
CA THR A 104 -19.99 24.49 13.25
C THR A 104 -19.05 23.33 12.94
N CYS A 105 -19.25 22.16 13.57
CA CYS A 105 -18.37 21.00 13.40
C CYS A 105 -18.93 19.99 12.39
N GLY A 106 -18.04 19.20 11.80
CA GLY A 106 -18.35 18.18 10.81
C GLY A 106 -18.95 16.91 11.41
N ILE A 107 -19.31 15.96 10.55
CA ILE A 107 -19.89 14.67 10.97
C ILE A 107 -18.85 13.87 11.78
N ASN A 108 -19.28 13.24 12.88
CA ASN A 108 -18.44 12.47 13.82
C ASN A 108 -17.35 13.32 14.53
N ALA A 109 -17.55 14.64 14.61
CA ALA A 109 -16.75 15.53 15.44
C ALA A 109 -17.53 15.98 16.68
N GLU A 110 -16.81 16.12 17.79
CA GLU A 110 -17.29 16.72 19.03
C GLU A 110 -16.92 18.20 19.04
N CYS A 111 -17.87 19.05 19.44
CA CYS A 111 -17.66 20.48 19.59
C CYS A 111 -17.49 20.85 21.07
N ASN A 112 -16.43 21.58 21.38
CA ASN A 112 -16.20 22.16 22.69
C ASN A 112 -15.99 23.68 22.56
N VAL A 113 -16.56 24.46 23.47
CA VAL A 113 -16.37 25.92 23.47
C VAL A 113 -15.09 26.27 24.24
N VAL A 114 -14.10 26.80 23.53
CA VAL A 114 -12.80 27.23 24.09
C VAL A 114 -12.65 28.72 23.83
N ASN A 115 -12.48 29.52 24.89
CA ASN A 115 -12.39 30.98 24.80
C ASN A 115 -13.56 31.63 24.04
N HIS A 116 -14.79 31.17 24.31
CA HIS A 116 -16.01 31.61 23.63
C HIS A 116 -16.02 31.34 22.11
N ALA A 117 -15.16 30.44 21.62
CA ALA A 117 -15.11 30.00 20.23
C ALA A 117 -15.31 28.48 20.13
N PRO A 118 -15.91 27.97 19.04
CA PRO A 118 -16.08 26.54 18.85
C PRO A 118 -14.76 25.88 18.46
N SER A 119 -14.43 24.80 19.14
CA SER A 119 -13.26 23.94 18.87
C SER A 119 -13.76 22.54 18.55
N CYS A 120 -13.52 22.10 17.32
CA CYS A 120 -13.96 20.80 16.83
C CYS A 120 -12.83 19.76 16.92
N THR A 121 -13.14 18.59 17.46
CA THR A 121 -12.20 17.46 17.55
C THR A 121 -12.91 16.17 17.12
N CYS A 122 -12.22 15.27 16.42
CA CYS A 122 -12.82 13.98 16.08
C CYS A 122 -13.11 13.15 17.35
N ILE A 123 -14.26 12.48 17.37
CA ILE A 123 -14.61 11.53 18.45
C ILE A 123 -13.52 10.44 18.54
N PRO A 124 -13.18 9.93 19.74
CA PRO A 124 -12.19 8.86 19.90
C PRO A 124 -12.44 7.67 18.95
N GLY A 125 -11.39 7.27 18.21
CA GLY A 125 -11.48 6.21 17.18
C GLY A 125 -11.81 6.72 15.77
N TYR A 126 -11.99 8.03 15.59
CA TYR A 126 -12.14 8.67 14.28
C TYR A 126 -10.94 9.57 13.97
N VAL A 127 -10.60 9.66 12.68
CA VAL A 127 -9.52 10.49 12.13
C VAL A 127 -10.02 11.29 10.94
N GLY A 128 -9.41 12.43 10.64
CA GLY A 128 -9.80 13.30 9.53
C GLY A 128 -9.81 14.76 9.92
N ASP A 129 -10.63 15.55 9.23
CA ASP A 129 -10.84 16.96 9.49
C ASP A 129 -12.11 17.15 10.35
N PRO A 130 -12.00 17.62 11.60
CA PRO A 130 -13.15 17.83 12.49
C PRO A 130 -14.15 18.89 12.02
N ILE A 131 -13.77 19.80 11.12
CA ILE A 131 -14.67 20.82 10.56
C ILE A 131 -15.51 20.22 9.43
N THR A 132 -14.91 19.36 8.62
CA THR A 132 -15.56 18.78 7.44
C THR A 132 -16.25 17.46 7.78
N ALA A 133 -15.48 16.44 8.17
CA ALA A 133 -15.97 15.13 8.57
C ALA A 133 -14.81 14.26 9.12
N CYS A 134 -15.10 13.49 10.16
CA CYS A 134 -14.22 12.46 10.67
C CYS A 134 -14.67 11.08 10.19
N ARG A 135 -13.71 10.21 9.88
CA ARG A 135 -13.93 8.81 9.44
C ARG A 135 -13.35 7.84 10.46
N LEU A 136 -13.92 6.64 10.55
CA LEU A 136 -13.38 5.58 11.42
C LEU A 136 -11.91 5.34 11.11
N GLN A 137 -11.09 5.30 12.15
CA GLN A 137 -9.68 4.96 12.03
C GLN A 137 -9.58 3.49 11.62
N GLN A 138 -9.28 3.26 10.35
CA GLN A 138 -8.91 1.93 9.88
C GLN A 138 -7.61 1.56 10.59
N ILE A 139 -7.65 0.48 11.37
CA ILE A 139 -6.46 -0.10 11.98
C ILE A 139 -5.67 -0.69 10.82
N GLU A 140 -4.68 0.05 10.33
CA GLU A 140 -3.66 -0.51 9.45
C GLU A 140 -3.06 -1.71 10.21
N PRO A 141 -3.11 -2.94 9.66
CA PRO A 141 -2.52 -4.08 10.33
C PRO A 141 -1.05 -3.76 10.63
N GLU A 142 -0.62 -3.97 11.89
CA GLU A 142 0.77 -3.79 12.28
C GLU A 142 1.67 -4.48 11.25
N LYS A 143 2.66 -3.73 10.72
CA LYS A 143 3.67 -4.32 9.83
C LYS A 143 4.23 -5.56 10.51
N PRO A 144 4.31 -6.71 9.80
CA PRO A 144 4.78 -7.94 10.40
C PRO A 144 6.17 -7.72 11.01
N LYS A 145 6.29 -7.99 12.31
CA LYS A 145 7.55 -7.82 13.08
C LYS A 145 8.70 -8.64 12.50
N ASN A 146 8.39 -9.66 11.71
CA ASN A 146 9.37 -10.49 11.02
C ASN A 146 9.22 -10.36 9.48
N PRO A 147 10.18 -9.72 8.79
CA PRO A 147 10.19 -9.59 7.34
C PRO A 147 10.23 -10.93 6.57
N CYS A 148 10.60 -12.03 7.23
CA CYS A 148 10.64 -13.37 6.65
C CYS A 148 9.33 -14.18 6.88
N GLN A 149 8.28 -13.58 7.44
CA GLN A 149 6.99 -14.26 7.69
C GLN A 149 5.80 -13.43 7.17
N PRO A 150 5.19 -13.83 6.04
CA PRO A 150 5.60 -14.91 5.13
C PRO A 150 6.91 -14.58 4.38
N SER A 151 7.68 -15.60 3.97
CA SER A 151 8.99 -15.38 3.34
C SER A 151 8.83 -14.76 1.94
N PRO A 152 9.48 -13.61 1.66
CA PRO A 152 9.47 -13.00 0.33
C PRO A 152 10.46 -13.66 -0.63
N CYS A 153 11.30 -14.59 -0.16
CA CYS A 153 12.46 -15.09 -0.90
C CYS A 153 12.15 -16.15 -1.97
N GLY A 154 10.90 -16.56 -2.17
CA GLY A 154 10.54 -17.61 -3.12
C GLY A 154 10.98 -19.02 -2.69
N PRO A 155 10.68 -20.05 -3.50
CA PRO A 155 11.06 -21.44 -3.22
C PRO A 155 12.57 -21.65 -3.31
N TYR A 156 13.05 -22.72 -2.66
CA TYR A 156 14.47 -23.12 -2.64
C TYR A 156 15.44 -22.03 -2.17
N SER A 157 14.92 -21.10 -1.38
CA SER A 157 15.64 -19.94 -0.85
C SER A 157 15.52 -19.90 0.66
N VAL A 158 16.58 -19.45 1.31
CA VAL A 158 16.65 -19.22 2.75
C VAL A 158 16.51 -17.72 3.01
N CYS A 159 15.57 -17.35 3.88
CA CYS A 159 15.40 -15.98 4.36
C CYS A 159 16.12 -15.81 5.70
N ARG A 160 16.93 -14.76 5.82
CA ARG A 160 17.55 -14.32 7.06
C ARG A 160 17.25 -12.85 7.31
N VAL A 161 17.06 -12.46 8.57
CA VAL A 161 16.83 -11.06 8.94
C VAL A 161 18.17 -10.40 9.20
N VAL A 162 18.47 -9.30 8.49
CA VAL A 162 19.64 -8.45 8.71
C VAL A 162 19.16 -7.01 8.78
N ASP A 163 19.47 -6.29 9.86
CA ASP A 163 19.03 -4.90 10.11
C ASP A 163 17.53 -4.67 9.89
N SER A 164 16.68 -5.59 10.39
CA SER A 164 15.22 -5.57 10.22
C SER A 164 14.72 -5.67 8.76
N HIS A 165 15.56 -6.16 7.84
CA HIS A 165 15.20 -6.45 6.44
C HIS A 165 15.33 -7.94 6.13
N ALA A 166 14.51 -8.43 5.20
CA ALA A 166 14.63 -9.78 4.66
C ALA A 166 15.79 -9.84 3.66
N VAL A 167 16.80 -10.66 3.96
CA VAL A 167 17.91 -10.98 3.06
C VAL A 167 17.73 -12.43 2.60
N CYS A 168 17.73 -12.62 1.28
CA CYS A 168 17.49 -13.91 0.66
C CYS A 168 18.78 -14.51 0.09
N SER A 169 18.94 -15.82 0.19
CA SER A 169 20.00 -16.58 -0.49
C SER A 169 19.48 -17.93 -0.97
N CYS A 170 19.96 -18.46 -2.09
CA CYS A 170 19.59 -19.82 -2.51
C CYS A 170 20.08 -20.86 -1.49
N GLN A 171 19.32 -21.93 -1.33
CA GLN A 171 19.74 -23.09 -0.55
C GLN A 171 20.95 -23.77 -1.22
N SER A 172 21.74 -24.53 -0.44
CA SER A 172 22.86 -25.31 -0.98
C SER A 172 22.40 -26.20 -2.14
N ASP A 173 23.22 -26.28 -3.19
CA ASP A 173 22.95 -27.01 -4.44
C ASP A 173 21.91 -26.37 -5.40
N TYR A 174 21.30 -25.25 -5.02
CA TYR A 174 20.44 -24.46 -5.92
C TYR A 174 21.23 -23.29 -6.52
N ILE A 175 20.99 -23.05 -7.80
CA ILE A 175 21.67 -22.02 -8.60
C ILE A 175 20.73 -20.84 -8.90
N GLY A 176 21.33 -19.68 -9.16
CA GLY A 176 20.62 -18.46 -9.53
C GLY A 176 20.59 -17.43 -8.42
N SER A 177 19.54 -16.62 -8.38
CA SER A 177 19.35 -15.58 -7.38
C SER A 177 17.90 -15.58 -6.91
N PRO A 178 17.64 -15.47 -5.60
CA PRO A 178 16.27 -15.38 -5.08
C PRO A 178 15.50 -14.23 -5.75
N PRO A 179 14.19 -14.39 -6.01
CA PRO A 179 13.33 -15.53 -5.66
C PRO A 179 13.35 -16.70 -6.65
N ASN A 180 14.19 -16.63 -7.69
CA ASN A 180 14.21 -17.57 -8.81
C ASN A 180 15.32 -18.63 -8.65
N CYS A 181 15.57 -19.09 -7.43
CA CYS A 181 16.49 -20.19 -7.19
C CYS A 181 15.92 -21.46 -7.82
N LYS A 182 16.76 -22.17 -8.58
CA LYS A 182 16.37 -23.40 -9.28
C LYS A 182 17.45 -24.48 -9.09
N PRO A 183 17.09 -25.76 -9.18
CA PRO A 183 18.08 -26.82 -9.19
C PRO A 183 19.02 -26.72 -10.40
N GLU A 184 20.12 -27.47 -10.38
CA GLU A 184 21.03 -27.56 -11.54
C GLU A 184 20.30 -28.06 -12.79
N CYS A 185 19.40 -29.04 -12.61
CA CYS A 185 18.54 -29.54 -13.68
C CYS A 185 17.15 -29.92 -13.16
N VAL A 186 16.14 -29.79 -14.03
CA VAL A 186 14.81 -30.39 -13.85
C VAL A 186 14.58 -31.52 -14.87
N VAL A 187 15.17 -31.39 -16.04
CA VAL A 187 15.09 -32.36 -17.14
C VAL A 187 16.50 -32.70 -17.63
N SER A 188 16.70 -33.93 -18.12
CA SER A 188 18.02 -34.38 -18.56
C SER A 188 18.60 -33.55 -19.71
N SER A 189 17.74 -32.93 -20.55
CA SER A 189 18.18 -32.04 -21.63
C SER A 189 18.86 -30.75 -21.17
N GLU A 190 18.77 -30.41 -19.88
CA GLU A 190 19.53 -29.30 -19.28
C GLU A 190 20.96 -29.70 -18.92
N CYS A 191 21.27 -31.00 -18.93
CA CYS A 191 22.61 -31.54 -18.69
C CYS A 191 23.40 -31.70 -19.99
N ALA A 192 24.71 -31.91 -19.86
CA ALA A 192 25.54 -32.36 -20.98
C ALA A 192 25.04 -33.72 -21.52
N GLN A 193 25.32 -34.02 -22.79
CA GLN A 193 24.81 -35.21 -23.51
C GLN A 193 25.24 -36.54 -22.87
N ASP A 194 26.35 -36.53 -22.12
CA ASP A 194 26.95 -37.64 -21.37
C ASP A 194 26.45 -37.76 -19.92
N LYS A 195 25.52 -36.88 -19.49
CA LYS A 195 24.96 -36.87 -18.13
C LYS A 195 23.44 -36.95 -18.16
N ALA A 196 22.81 -37.29 -17.05
CA ALA A 196 21.36 -37.27 -16.89
C ALA A 196 20.97 -36.44 -15.66
N CYS A 197 19.73 -35.96 -15.64
CA CYS A 197 19.22 -35.29 -14.46
C CYS A 197 18.79 -36.31 -13.41
N ILE A 198 19.63 -36.50 -12.38
CA ILE A 198 19.43 -37.47 -11.31
C ILE A 198 19.36 -36.70 -9.99
N LYS A 199 18.21 -36.74 -9.32
CA LYS A 199 17.96 -35.99 -8.07
C LYS A 199 18.33 -34.50 -8.21
N GLN A 200 17.83 -33.87 -9.28
CA GLN A 200 18.03 -32.43 -9.55
C GLN A 200 19.48 -31.99 -9.80
N LYS A 201 20.37 -32.95 -10.07
CA LYS A 201 21.80 -32.75 -10.34
C LYS A 201 22.22 -33.45 -11.62
N CYS A 202 23.07 -32.82 -12.42
CA CYS A 202 23.59 -33.42 -13.64
C CYS A 202 24.70 -34.43 -13.31
N SER A 203 24.35 -35.72 -13.38
CA SER A 203 25.23 -36.82 -12.96
C SER A 203 25.30 -37.91 -14.02
N ASP A 204 26.38 -38.70 -14.01
CA ASP A 204 26.52 -39.87 -14.89
C ASP A 204 25.49 -40.95 -14.50
N PRO A 205 24.62 -41.41 -15.42
CA PRO A 205 23.67 -42.48 -15.17
C PRO A 205 24.27 -43.90 -15.19
N CYS A 206 25.54 -44.09 -15.58
CA CYS A 206 26.15 -45.41 -15.69
C CYS A 206 26.39 -46.18 -14.37
N PRO A 207 26.82 -45.54 -13.26
CA PRO A 207 27.12 -46.25 -12.02
C PRO A 207 25.93 -47.05 -11.49
N GLY A 208 26.05 -48.38 -11.48
CA GLY A 208 25.02 -49.29 -10.96
C GLY A 208 23.91 -49.67 -11.94
N THR A 209 23.97 -49.26 -13.20
CA THR A 209 22.95 -49.61 -14.21
C THR A 209 23.29 -50.84 -15.05
N CYS A 210 24.56 -51.04 -15.40
CA CYS A 210 24.97 -52.18 -16.23
C CYS A 210 25.45 -53.38 -15.40
N GLY A 211 25.30 -54.57 -15.98
CA GLY A 211 25.72 -55.83 -15.39
C GLY A 211 27.24 -56.00 -15.31
N ILE A 212 27.68 -57.07 -14.65
CA ILE A 212 29.11 -57.33 -14.43
C ILE A 212 29.81 -57.57 -15.78
N ASN A 213 30.97 -56.95 -16.00
CA ASN A 213 31.75 -56.98 -17.24
C ASN A 213 31.03 -56.40 -18.48
N ALA A 214 29.94 -55.65 -18.31
CA ALA A 214 29.33 -54.89 -19.39
C ALA A 214 29.97 -53.50 -19.50
N ARG A 215 30.10 -52.97 -20.73
CA ARG A 215 30.47 -51.57 -20.97
C ARG A 215 29.21 -50.72 -20.90
N CYS A 216 29.30 -49.60 -20.19
CA CYS A 216 28.25 -48.57 -20.16
C CYS A 216 28.67 -47.38 -21.02
N GLN A 217 27.78 -46.93 -21.89
CA GLN A 217 27.96 -45.70 -22.66
C GLN A 217 26.69 -44.86 -22.56
N VAL A 218 26.83 -43.60 -22.19
CA VAL A 218 25.70 -42.67 -22.14
C VAL A 218 25.43 -42.13 -23.54
N VAL A 219 24.19 -42.28 -24.02
CA VAL A 219 23.74 -41.74 -25.31
C VAL A 219 22.41 -41.04 -25.09
N ASN A 220 22.36 -39.73 -25.39
CA ASN A 220 21.18 -38.88 -25.16
C ASN A 220 20.65 -39.01 -23.72
N HIS A 221 21.55 -38.85 -22.73
CA HIS A 221 21.25 -38.97 -21.30
C HIS A 221 20.82 -40.36 -20.81
N ASN A 222 20.81 -41.38 -21.68
CA ASN A 222 20.43 -42.74 -21.32
C ASN A 222 21.66 -43.66 -21.27
N PRO A 223 21.82 -44.47 -20.21
CA PRO A 223 22.89 -45.46 -20.13
C PRO A 223 22.59 -46.64 -21.08
N ILE A 224 23.49 -46.90 -22.02
CA ILE A 224 23.45 -48.06 -22.92
C ILE A 224 24.46 -49.09 -22.44
N CYS A 225 23.98 -50.25 -22.03
CA CYS A 225 24.79 -51.39 -21.63
C CYS A 225 25.04 -52.31 -22.83
N SER A 226 26.29 -52.71 -23.06
CA SER A 226 26.62 -53.73 -24.06
C SER A 226 27.78 -54.61 -23.61
N CYS A 227 27.90 -55.83 -24.15
CA CYS A 227 29.07 -56.65 -23.90
C CYS A 227 30.25 -56.18 -24.76
N PRO A 228 31.46 -56.02 -24.17
CA PRO A 228 32.66 -55.70 -24.93
C PRO A 228 33.04 -56.85 -25.88
N ALA A 229 33.93 -56.58 -26.84
CA ALA A 229 34.34 -57.57 -27.83
C ALA A 229 34.92 -58.85 -27.18
N GLY A 230 34.46 -60.02 -27.64
CA GLY A 230 34.82 -61.32 -27.06
C GLY A 230 34.05 -61.71 -25.81
N PHE A 231 32.96 -60.99 -25.48
CA PHE A 231 32.02 -61.35 -24.44
C PHE A 231 30.59 -61.49 -25.01
N VAL A 232 29.85 -62.46 -24.47
CA VAL A 232 28.45 -62.78 -24.83
C VAL A 232 27.60 -62.90 -23.56
N GLY A 233 26.29 -62.72 -23.68
CA GLY A 233 25.35 -62.76 -22.54
C GLY A 233 24.45 -61.52 -22.47
N ASP A 234 23.84 -61.32 -21.31
CA ASP A 234 22.96 -60.18 -21.06
C ASP A 234 23.75 -59.00 -20.43
N PRO A 235 23.86 -57.84 -21.11
CA PRO A 235 24.57 -56.67 -20.62
C PRO A 235 24.04 -56.04 -19.32
N PHE A 236 22.79 -56.34 -18.92
CA PHE A 236 22.21 -55.86 -17.66
C PHE A 236 22.44 -56.81 -16.50
N VAL A 237 22.79 -58.08 -16.78
CA VAL A 237 23.06 -59.10 -15.77
C VAL A 237 24.55 -59.37 -15.66
N ARG A 238 25.14 -59.97 -16.70
CA ARG A 238 26.57 -60.31 -16.75
C ARG A 238 26.98 -60.70 -18.17
N CYS A 239 28.12 -60.16 -18.61
CA CYS A 239 28.80 -60.59 -19.81
C CYS A 239 29.84 -61.69 -19.48
N LEU A 240 29.82 -62.77 -20.25
CA LEU A 240 30.72 -63.92 -20.14
C LEU A 240 31.67 -63.96 -21.32
N ARG A 241 32.91 -64.43 -21.13
CA ARG A 241 33.88 -64.55 -22.22
C ARG A 241 33.42 -65.61 -23.22
N GLU A 242 33.48 -65.29 -24.51
CA GLU A 242 33.11 -66.20 -25.58
C GLU A 242 34.14 -67.34 -25.68
N GLU A 243 33.72 -68.57 -25.37
CA GLU A 243 34.55 -69.76 -25.59
C GLU A 243 34.49 -70.11 -27.07
N LYS A 244 35.64 -70.05 -27.77
CA LYS A 244 35.73 -70.56 -29.14
C LYS A 244 35.35 -72.05 -29.11
N PRO A 245 34.42 -72.53 -29.94
CA PRO A 245 34.18 -73.95 -30.03
C PRO A 245 35.52 -74.62 -30.38
N VAL A 246 35.96 -75.53 -29.50
CA VAL A 246 37.07 -76.42 -29.77
C VAL A 246 36.71 -77.14 -31.05
N THR A 247 37.40 -76.80 -32.14
CA THR A 247 37.27 -77.50 -33.41
C THR A 247 37.51 -78.96 -33.09
N GLN A 248 36.50 -79.79 -33.31
CA GLN A 248 36.63 -81.23 -33.15
C GLN A 248 37.89 -81.66 -33.89
N ALA A 249 38.72 -82.45 -33.22
CA ALA A 249 39.92 -83.04 -33.79
C ALA A 249 39.63 -83.59 -35.19
N PRO A 250 40.59 -83.51 -36.15
CA PRO A 250 40.36 -83.94 -37.52
C PRO A 250 39.75 -85.36 -37.55
N PRO A 251 38.72 -85.62 -38.37
CA PRO A 251 38.11 -86.93 -38.44
C PRO A 251 39.20 -87.96 -38.80
N SER A 252 39.20 -89.08 -38.08
CA SER A 252 40.09 -90.21 -38.34
C SER A 252 40.04 -90.52 -39.84
N GLY A 253 41.21 -90.65 -40.48
CA GLY A 253 41.34 -91.00 -41.91
C GLY A 253 40.84 -92.40 -42.27
N ASP A 254 39.81 -92.90 -41.59
CA ASP A 254 39.09 -94.12 -41.92
C ASP A 254 37.87 -93.76 -42.80
N PRO A 255 37.91 -94.08 -44.11
CA PRO A 255 36.83 -93.79 -45.04
C PRO A 255 35.52 -94.55 -44.73
N CYS A 256 35.50 -95.46 -43.75
CA CYS A 256 34.30 -96.17 -43.30
C CYS A 256 33.62 -95.53 -42.06
N VAL A 257 34.04 -94.34 -41.60
CA VAL A 257 33.41 -93.63 -40.46
C VAL A 257 33.08 -92.17 -40.81
N PRO A 258 31.80 -91.79 -40.92
CA PRO A 258 30.61 -92.65 -40.93
C PRO A 258 30.54 -93.52 -42.20
N SER A 259 30.00 -94.74 -42.10
CA SER A 259 29.95 -95.69 -43.22
C SER A 259 29.10 -95.13 -44.37
N PRO A 260 29.65 -94.99 -45.59
CA PRO A 260 28.89 -94.57 -46.77
C PRO A 260 28.07 -95.72 -47.40
N CYS A 261 28.22 -96.95 -46.89
CA CYS A 261 27.56 -98.13 -47.42
C CYS A 261 26.11 -98.26 -46.92
N GLY A 262 25.20 -98.76 -47.76
CA GLY A 262 23.78 -98.92 -47.44
C GLY A 262 23.50 -100.00 -46.36
N PRO A 263 22.25 -100.09 -45.86
CA PRO A 263 21.87 -101.10 -44.88
C PRO A 263 22.15 -102.53 -45.39
N ASN A 264 22.60 -103.42 -44.49
CA ASN A 264 23.04 -104.81 -44.77
C ASN A 264 24.33 -104.96 -45.61
N SER A 265 25.18 -103.93 -45.66
CA SER A 265 26.50 -104.01 -46.28
C SER A 265 27.62 -103.67 -45.29
N VAL A 266 28.75 -104.36 -45.44
CA VAL A 266 29.96 -104.20 -44.61
C VAL A 266 30.94 -103.31 -45.38
N CYS A 267 31.38 -102.22 -44.74
CA CYS A 267 32.40 -101.32 -45.29
C CYS A 267 33.80 -101.85 -44.97
N ARG A 268 34.67 -101.92 -45.99
CA ARG A 268 36.10 -102.22 -45.84
C ARG A 268 36.93 -101.17 -46.57
N ALA A 269 37.93 -100.61 -45.91
CA ALA A 269 38.86 -99.69 -46.55
C ALA A 269 39.80 -100.44 -47.52
N VAL A 270 39.75 -100.12 -48.80
CA VAL A 270 40.67 -100.64 -49.84
C VAL A 270 41.32 -99.44 -50.51
N LEU A 271 42.66 -99.34 -50.43
CA LEU A 271 43.43 -98.23 -51.00
C LEU A 271 42.90 -96.84 -50.61
N ASN A 272 42.58 -96.66 -49.31
CA ASN A 272 42.08 -95.39 -48.74
C ASN A 272 40.73 -94.91 -49.29
N SER A 273 39.97 -95.79 -49.96
CA SER A 273 38.58 -95.59 -50.38
C SER A 273 37.66 -96.63 -49.71
N PRO A 274 36.39 -96.29 -49.44
CA PRO A 274 35.45 -97.23 -48.85
C PRO A 274 34.94 -98.20 -49.92
N ALA A 275 35.06 -99.51 -49.66
CA ALA A 275 34.47 -100.55 -50.49
C ALA A 275 33.35 -101.26 -49.72
N CYS A 276 32.17 -101.38 -50.32
CA CYS A 276 31.00 -101.99 -49.70
C CYS A 276 30.77 -103.40 -50.24
N SER A 277 30.66 -104.38 -49.36
CA SER A 277 30.27 -105.76 -49.72
C SER A 277 29.01 -106.18 -48.98
N CYS A 278 28.09 -106.90 -49.64
CA CYS A 278 26.91 -107.45 -48.99
C CYS A 278 27.31 -108.48 -47.92
N SER A 279 26.68 -108.43 -46.75
CA SER A 279 26.80 -109.52 -45.77
C SER A 279 26.10 -110.76 -46.32
N PRO A 280 26.68 -111.97 -46.19
CA PRO A 280 25.98 -113.22 -46.52
C PRO A 280 24.74 -113.43 -45.65
#